data_AF-A0A2R6DRG0-F1
#
_entry.id   AF-A0A2R6DRG0-F1
#
_cell.length_a   1.000
_cell.length_b   1.000
_cell.length_c   1.000
_cell.angle_alpha   90.00
_cell.angle_beta   90.00
_cell.angle_gamma   90.00
#
_symmetry.space_group_name_H-M   'P 1'
#
loop_
_entity.id
_entity.type
_entity.pdbx_description
1 polymer ?
#
loop_
_entity_poly.entity_id
_entity_poly.type
_entity_poly.pdbx_seq_one_letter_code
_entity_poly.pdbx_strand_id
1 'polypeptide(L)' 'MVDWDEQRELFPHYVGSLVLLIAGLATVRLALGRDSVLIDLVVVVLVVLAYPTLARLLGVAPSAWDE' A
#
# COMPACT_ATOMS: atom_id res chain seq x y z
N MET A 1 -4.24 22.61 -13.89
CA MET A 1 -3.98 21.67 -15.01
C MET A 1 -3.38 20.44 -14.37
N VAL A 2 -3.85 19.22 -14.67
CA VAL A 2 -3.30 18.00 -14.07
C VAL A 2 -1.85 17.84 -14.51
N ASP A 3 -0.94 17.60 -13.58
CA ASP A 3 0.44 17.22 -13.88
C ASP A 3 0.50 15.72 -14.18
N TRP A 4 0.73 15.38 -15.44
CA TRP A 4 0.75 13.99 -15.89
C TRP A 4 2.03 13.24 -15.52
N ASP A 5 3.12 13.95 -15.23
CA ASP A 5 4.38 13.33 -14.85
C ASP A 5 4.34 12.89 -13.38
N GLU A 6 3.78 13.73 -12.51
CA GLU A 6 3.48 13.37 -11.12
C GLU A 6 2.56 12.13 -11.03
N GLN A 7 1.48 12.10 -11.82
CA GLN A 7 0.55 10.97 -11.81
C GLN A 7 1.19 9.67 -12.31
N ARG A 8 2.10 9.74 -13.28
CA ARG A 8 2.86 8.57 -13.74
C ARG A 8 3.78 8.02 -12.67
N GLU A 9 4.35 8.88 -11.85
CA GLU A 9 5.20 8.48 -10.72
C GLU A 9 4.38 7.85 -9.60
N LEU A 10 3.21 8.41 -9.28
CA LEU A 10 2.33 7.91 -8.21
C LEU A 10 1.58 6.61 -8.57
N PHE A 11 1.23 6.42 -9.84
CA PHE A 11 0.47 5.25 -10.30
C PHE A 11 1.04 3.89 -9.86
N PRO A 12 2.33 3.57 -10.08
CA PRO A 12 2.90 2.30 -9.62
C PRO A 12 2.81 2.13 -8.09
N HIS A 13 2.80 3.21 -7.32
CA HIS A 13 2.66 3.14 -5.86
C HIS A 13 1.25 2.83 -5.39
N TYR A 14 0.24 3.36 -6.08
CA TYR A 14 -1.15 2.97 -5.84
C TYR A 14 -1.37 1.49 -6.19
N VAL A 15 -0.83 1.04 -7.33
CA VAL A 15 -0.88 -0.37 -7.72
C VAL A 15 -0.16 -1.25 -6.69
N GLY A 16 1.04 -0.86 -6.27
CA GLY A 16 1.82 -1.60 -5.26
C GLY A 16 1.10 -1.69 -3.92
N SER A 17 0.52 -0.59 -3.44
CA SER A 17 -0.27 -0.55 -2.21
C SER A 17 -1.49 -1.46 -2.29
N LEU A 18 -2.20 -1.44 -3.43
CA LEU A 18 -3.35 -2.31 -3.67
C LEU A 18 -2.96 -3.79 -3.66
N VAL A 19 -1.86 -4.14 -4.35
CA VAL A 19 -1.34 -5.51 -4.40
C VAL A 19 -0.98 -5.99 -2.99
N LEU A 20 -0.27 -5.17 -2.21
CA LEU A 20 0.09 -5.51 -0.83
C LEU A 20 -1.12 -5.64 0.07
N LEU A 21 -2.14 -4.81 -0.11
CA LEU A 21 -3.36 -4.89 0.65
C LEU A 21 -4.12 -6.19 0.37
N ILE A 22 -4.30 -6.53 -0.91
CA ILE A 22 -4.93 -7.78 -1.33
C ILE A 22 -4.14 -8.97 -0.78
N ALA A 23 -2.81 -8.95 -0.92
CA ALA A 23 -1.94 -10.02 -0.44
C ALA A 23 -2.04 -10.17 1.09
N GLY A 24 -1.94 -9.07 1.84
CA GLY A 24 -2.04 -9.09 3.31
C GLY A 24 -3.37 -9.64 3.80
N LEU A 25 -4.48 -9.18 3.21
CA LEU A 25 -5.82 -9.67 3.55
C LEU A 25 -5.98 -11.15 3.21
N ALA A 26 -5.54 -11.58 2.02
CA ALA A 26 -5.58 -12.97 1.61
C ALA A 26 -4.75 -13.87 2.54
N THR A 27 -3.52 -13.45 2.87
CA THR A 27 -2.65 -14.18 3.80
C THR A 27 -3.29 -14.35 5.16
N VAL A 28 -3.87 -13.28 5.72
CA VAL A 28 -4.50 -13.35 7.06
C VAL A 28 -5.76 -14.22 7.05
N ARG A 29 -6.58 -14.14 6.00
CA ARG A 29 -7.76 -15.02 5.85
C ARG A 29 -7.35 -16.49 5.74
N LEU A 30 -6.33 -16.81 4.94
CA LEU A 30 -5.80 -18.17 4.81
C LEU A 30 -5.20 -18.68 6.12
N ALA A 31 -4.52 -17.82 6.88
CA ALA A 31 -3.85 -18.21 8.12
C ALA A 31 -4.81 -18.39 9.30
N LEU A 32 -5.85 -17.55 9.41
CA LEU A 32 -6.76 -17.53 10.55
C LEU A 32 -8.10 -18.23 10.28
N GLY A 33 -8.44 -18.50 9.02
CA GLY A 33 -9.68 -19.19 8.64
C GLY A 33 -10.96 -18.45 9.04
N ARG A 34 -10.90 -17.12 9.22
CA ARG A 34 -12.02 -16.30 9.68
C ARG A 34 -12.07 -14.97 8.95
N ASP A 35 -13.27 -14.51 8.67
CA ASP A 35 -13.53 -13.18 8.13
C ASP A 35 -13.92 -12.23 9.28
N SER A 36 -13.18 -11.14 9.44
CA SER A 36 -13.46 -10.14 10.47
C SER A 36 -13.07 -8.76 9.99
N VAL A 37 -14.05 -7.84 9.99
CA VAL A 37 -13.84 -6.45 9.60
C VAL A 37 -12.74 -5.77 10.44
N LEU A 38 -12.64 -6.12 11.73
CA LEU A 38 -11.59 -5.55 12.60
C LEU A 38 -10.19 -6.02 12.18
N ILE A 39 -10.06 -7.29 11.78
CA ILE A 39 -8.79 -7.84 11.28
C ILE A 39 -8.42 -7.16 9.96
N ASP A 40 -9.38 -7.04 9.05
CA ASP A 40 -9.18 -6.37 7.77
C ASP A 40 -8.73 -4.91 7.97
N LEU A 41 -9.35 -4.19 8.93
CA LEU A 41 -8.95 -2.83 9.28
C LEU A 41 -7.51 -2.77 9.80
N VAL A 42 -7.09 -3.69 10.69
CA VAL A 42 -5.71 -3.75 11.17
C VAL A 42 -4.74 -3.97 10.02
N VAL A 43 -5.06 -4.89 9.10
CA VAL A 43 -4.21 -5.14 7.91
C VAL A 43 -4.11 -3.89 7.03
N VAL A 44 -5.21 -3.20 6.77
CA VAL A 44 -5.21 -1.93 6.02
C VAL A 44 -4.29 -0.91 6.67
N VAL A 45 -4.45 -0.68 7.98
CA VAL A 45 -3.62 0.27 8.73
C VAL A 45 -2.14 -0.10 8.65
N LEU A 46 -1.81 -1.38 8.84
CA LEU A 46 -0.44 -1.85 8.74
C LEU A 46 0.15 -1.62 7.35
N VAL A 47 -0.58 -1.94 6.28
CA VAL A 47 -0.10 -1.73 4.91
C VAL A 47 0.09 -0.25 4.60
N VAL A 48 -0.88 0.60 4.96
CA VAL A 48 -0.82 2.05 4.70
C VAL A 48 0.36 2.70 5.41
N LEU A 49 0.69 2.26 6.63
CA LEU A 49 1.83 2.81 7.38
C LEU A 49 3.17 2.18 6.95
N ALA A 50 3.18 0.89 6.64
CA ALA A 50 4.41 0.19 6.25
C ALA A 50 4.85 0.56 4.83
N TYR A 51 3.90 0.74 3.90
CA TYR A 51 4.22 0.91 2.48
C TYR A 51 5.13 2.12 2.18
N PRO A 52 4.83 3.35 2.65
CA PRO A 52 5.71 4.49 2.39
C PRO A 52 7.10 4.29 2.98
N THR A 53 7.17 3.69 4.17
CA THR A 53 8.45 3.36 4.83
C THR A 53 9.25 2.40 3.96
N LEU A 54 8.63 1.32 3.46
CA LEU A 54 9.30 0.35 2.58
C LEU A 54 9.72 0.99 1.26
N ALA A 55 8.88 1.81 0.63
CA ALA A 55 9.21 2.48 -0.62
C ALA A 55 10.39 3.45 -0.46
N ARG A 56 10.45 4.20 0.65
CA ARG A 56 11.60 5.05 1.00
C ARG A 56 12.86 4.22 1.26
N LEU A 57 12.76 3.13 2.01
CA LEU A 57 13.90 2.23 2.28
C LEU A 57 14.46 1.58 1.00
N LEU A 58 13.59 1.29 0.04
CA LEU A 58 13.97 0.71 -1.25
C LEU A 58 14.45 1.75 -2.27
N GLY A 59 14.44 3.05 -1.92
CA GLY A 59 14.87 4.13 -2.81
C GLY A 59 13.94 4.35 -4.01
N VAL A 60 12.69 3.93 -3.91
CA VAL A 60 11.68 4.04 -4.97
C VAL A 60 10.54 4.99 -4.59
N ALA A 61 10.68 5.78 -3.52
CA ALA A 61 9.66 6.74 -3.14
C ALA A 61 9.49 7.82 -4.24
N PRO A 62 8.24 8.17 -4.59
CA PRO A 62 7.98 9.19 -5.60
C PRO A 62 8.32 10.57 -5.05
N SER A 63 8.76 11.47 -5.93
CA SER A 63 9.13 12.85 -5.61
C SER A 63 7.98 13.63 -4.94
N ALA A 64 6.74 13.34 -5.33
CA ALA A 64 5.53 13.96 -4.79
C ALA A 64 5.28 13.71 -3.28
N TRP A 65 6.02 12.80 -2.63
CA TRP A 65 5.89 12.58 -1.18
C TRP A 65 6.78 13.50 -0.32
N ASP A 66 7.67 14.26 -0.94
CA ASP A 66 8.62 15.14 -0.26
C ASP A 66 8.30 16.64 -0.44
N GLU A 67 7.19 16.95 -1.15
CA GLU A 67 6.56 18.28 -1.16
C GLU A 67 5.70 18.53 0.10
#